data_AF-A0A7V3CUV0-F1
#
_entry.id   AF-A0A7V3CUV0-F1
#
_cell.length_a   1.000
_cell.length_b   1.000
_cell.length_c   1.000
_cell.angle_alpha   90.00
_cell.angle_beta   90.00
_cell.angle_gamma   90.00
#
_symmetry.space_group_name_H-M   'P 1'
#
loop_
_entity.id
_entity.type
_entity.pdbx_description
1 polymer ?
#
loop_
_entity_poly.entity_id
_entity_poly.type
_entity_poly.pdbx_seq_one_letter_code
_entity_poly.pdbx_strand_id
1 'polypeptide(L)' 'DMMHPHPSIIEGVQECLRMLLNKSIYKPYVFNDRLKCYVCENGICTPINSLV' A
#
# COMPACT_ATOMS: atom_id res chain seq x y z
N ASP A 1 -22.93 -9.17 19.78
CA ASP A 1 -21.79 -9.88 19.18
C ASP A 1 -20.94 -8.89 18.41
N MET A 2 -19.64 -8.83 18.69
CA MET A 2 -18.73 -7.91 18.02
C MET A 2 -18.09 -8.67 16.86
N MET A 3 -18.59 -8.45 15.64
CA MET A 3 -18.02 -9.05 14.45
C MET A 3 -16.60 -8.51 14.26
N HIS A 4 -15.59 -9.34 14.50
CA HIS A 4 -14.23 -9.01 14.17
C HIS A 4 -14.03 -9.13 12.65
N PRO A 5 -13.42 -8.12 12.00
CA PRO A 5 -13.06 -8.24 10.59
C PRO A 5 -12.13 -9.43 10.40
N HIS A 6 -12.26 -10.11 9.26
CA HIS A 6 -11.39 -11.23 8.89
C HIS A 6 -9.92 -10.80 8.97
N PRO A 7 -9.00 -11.63 9.50
CA PRO A 7 -7.58 -11.27 9.69
C PRO A 7 -6.92 -10.65 8.45
N SER A 8 -7.31 -11.08 7.25
CA SER A 8 -6.78 -10.54 5.99
C SER A 8 -6.98 -9.03 5.82
N ILE A 9 -7.99 -8.44 6.46
CA ILE A 9 -8.27 -6.99 6.36
C ILE A 9 -7.19 -6.21 7.09
N ILE A 10 -6.92 -6.57 8.35
CA ILE A 10 -5.89 -5.87 9.15
C ILE A 10 -4.49 -6.12 8.60
N GLU A 11 -4.22 -7.33 8.10
CA GLU A 11 -2.95 -7.69 7.46
C GLU A 11 -2.71 -6.87 6.19
N GLY A 12 -3.74 -6.70 5.35
CA GLY A 12 -3.66 -5.87 4.15
C GLY A 12 -3.34 -4.42 4.46
N VAL A 13 -3.97 -3.83 5.49
CA VAL A 13 -3.70 -2.45 5.92
C VAL A 13 -2.27 -2.30 6.44
N GLN A 14 -1.81 -3.23 7.28
CA GLN A 14 -0.43 -3.24 7.80
C GLN A 14 0.60 -3.30 6.67
N GLU A 15 0.34 -4.11 5.64
CA GLU A 15 1.25 -4.23 4.51
C GLU A 15 1.23 -2.99 3.61
N CYS A 16 0.07 -2.33 3.43
CA CYS A 16 0.01 -1.04 2.73
C CYS A 16 0.90 0.01 3.40
N LEU A 17 0.88 0.08 4.74
CA LEU A 17 1.76 0.98 5.49
C LEU A 17 3.24 0.61 5.29
N ARG A 18 3.57 -0.68 5.30
CA ARG A 18 4.95 -1.14 5.02
C ARG A 18 5.41 -0.76 3.62
N MET A 19 4.54 -0.80 2.61
CA MET A 19 4.85 -0.31 1.26
C MET A 19 5.22 1.18 1.27
N LEU A 20 4.46 2.01 1.98
CA LEU A 20 4.76 3.45 2.12
C LEU A 20 6.09 3.70 2.84
N LEU A 21 6.45 2.87 3.81
CA LEU A 21 7.71 2.97 4.58
C LEU A 21 8.91 2.25 3.92
N ASN A 22 8.75 1.75 2.70
CA ASN A 22 9.75 0.93 1.99
C ASN A 22 10.23 -0.31 2.80
N LYS A 23 9.34 -0.88 3.62
CA LYS A 23 9.55 -2.10 4.44
C LYS A 23 8.61 -3.24 4.02
N SER A 24 8.06 -3.19 2.82
CA SER A 24 7.11 -4.19 2.32
C SER A 24 7.77 -5.56 2.20
N ILE A 25 7.05 -6.59 2.65
CA ILE A 25 7.45 -7.99 2.51
C ILE A 25 7.28 -8.44 1.07
N TYR A 26 6.25 -7.92 0.37
CA TYR A 26 5.93 -8.32 -0.99
C TYR A 26 6.85 -7.76 -2.07
N LYS A 27 7.88 -6.97 -1.74
CA LYS A 27 8.86 -6.44 -2.71
C LYS A 27 8.15 -5.76 -3.90
N PRO A 28 7.48 -4.61 -3.69
CA PRO A 28 6.59 -4.01 -4.69
C PRO A 28 7.29 -3.71 -6.03
N TYR A 29 8.61 -3.51 -6.03
CA TYR A 29 9.43 -3.35 -7.23
C TYR A 29 9.46 -4.58 -8.17
N VAL A 30 9.05 -5.76 -7.70
CA VAL A 30 8.86 -6.97 -8.53
C VAL A 30 7.45 -7.01 -9.13
N PHE A 31 6.48 -6.46 -8.42
CA PHE A 31 5.06 -6.50 -8.77
C PHE A 31 4.53 -5.15 -9.26
N ASN A 32 5.27 -4.47 -10.13
CA ASN A 32 4.93 -3.11 -10.61
C ASN A 32 3.52 -3.01 -11.21
N ASP A 33 2.98 -4.10 -11.76
CA ASP A 33 1.64 -4.12 -12.36
C ASP A 33 0.51 -4.27 -11.33
N ARG A 34 0.82 -4.84 -10.15
CA ARG A 34 -0.19 -5.24 -9.14
C ARG A 34 -0.11 -4.44 -7.84
N LEU A 35 1.07 -3.94 -7.48
CA LEU A 35 1.32 -3.17 -6.26
C LEU A 35 1.80 -1.77 -6.65
N LYS A 36 0.96 -0.77 -6.41
CA LYS A 36 1.23 0.63 -6.77
C LYS A 36 0.83 1.55 -5.62
N CYS A 37 1.64 2.58 -5.41
CA CYS A 37 1.38 3.61 -4.41
C CYS A 37 1.37 4.98 -5.09
N TYR A 38 0.37 5.79 -4.76
CA TYR A 38 0.15 7.12 -5.33
C TYR A 38 -0.11 8.14 -4.23
N VAL A 39 0.34 9.37 -4.45
CA VAL A 39 -0.12 10.55 -3.70
C VAL A 39 -1.13 11.27 -4.59
N CYS A 40 -2.33 11.52 -4.08
CA CYS A 40 -3.36 12.25 -4.82
C CYS A 40 -3.64 13.58 -4.13
N GLU A 41 -3.26 14.68 -4.79
CA GLU A 41 -3.50 16.05 -4.34
C GLU A 41 -4.22 16.83 -5.43
N ASN A 42 -5.27 17.57 -5.07
CA ASN A 42 -6.04 18.42 -6.00
C ASN A 42 -6.51 17.68 -7.28
N GLY A 43 -6.80 16.38 -7.18
CA GLY A 43 -7.24 15.55 -8.31
C GLY A 43 -6.12 15.00 -9.20
N ILE A 44 -4.86 15.29 -8.89
CA ILE A 44 -3.69 14.74 -9.58
C ILE A 44 -3.09 13.63 -8.74
N CYS A 45 -2.98 12.43 -9.29
CA CYS A 45 -2.35 11.29 -8.64
C CYS A 45 -0.95 11.03 -9.22
N THR A 46 0.09 11.24 -8.43
CA THR A 46 1.49 10.99 -8.78
C THR A 46 2.01 9.72 -8.12
N PRO A 47 2.74 8.85 -8.84
CA PRO A 47 3.30 7.64 -8.26
C PRO A 47 4.40 7.96 -7.23
N ILE A 48 4.37 7.31 -6.08
CA ILE A 48 5.32 7.56 -4.97
C ILE A 48 6.78 7.34 -5.39
N ASN A 49 7.05 6.41 -6.30
CA ASN A 49 8.41 6.12 -6.80
C ASN A 49 9.10 7.33 -7.45
N SER A 50 8.36 8.40 -7.79
CA SER A 50 8.90 9.65 -8.35
C SER A 50 9.17 10.75 -7.31
N LEU A 51 8.84 10.50 -6.04
CA LEU A 51 8.97 11.45 -4.92
C LEU A 51 10.15 11.10 -3.98
N VAL A 52 10.89 10.02 -4.27
CA VAL A 52 12.05 9.54 -3.51
C VAL A 52 13.28 9.53 -4.41
#